data_AF-A0A7J2IEG6-F1
#
_entry.id   AF-A0A7J2IEG6-F1
#
_cell.length_a   1.000
_cell.length_b   1.000
_cell.length_c   1.000
_cell.angle_alpha   90.00
_cell.angle_beta   90.00
_cell.angle_gamma   90.00
#
_symmetry.space_group_name_H-M   'P 1'
#
loop_
_entity.id
_entity.type
_entity.pdbx_description
1 polymer ?
#
loop_
_entity_poly.entity_id
_entity_poly.type
_entity_poly.pdbx_seq_one_letter_code
_entity_poly.pdbx_strand_id
1 'polypeptide(L)'
;MWTQKYKPRRLDEIVGNPKVIQSLRGYQWKRPLLIYGPPGVGKSALVNAIVKEFNLDLVEITDENIDNARATAQTGSIFGRRRLILIDHVDQIKNIGEVTEILKETKNPTVLITSDFGSRRLGTIKRICEKAQMRRPTSKSIKKLLQNICYKEGVSPEEGVLERIAENARGDIRSAINDLETLAKGKKSVSIKDLEIMERRDRSIDIYNALNHILIKRDFEGAIRSIRDLDEQPQDILLWIDENMPRVYRRRDIERAYRYISKADIFLGRITNRQYWGFLRYLIPLMSGGVNISKSEGVNFTMYKFPSYIIKMSQTKKERAIKKSIGKKLSPLLHVSGRIIDEEYIPLFRTLLKNGKISRLDLIDRYGLSEDEIEYIGG
;
A
#
# COMPACT_ATOMS: atom_id res chain seq x y z
N MET A 1 12.89 -3.24 -17.35
CA MET A 1 11.71 -2.40 -17.04
C MET A 1 10.61 -2.64 -18.05
N TRP A 2 9.64 -3.46 -17.65
CA TRP A 2 8.44 -3.80 -18.42
C TRP A 2 7.57 -2.59 -18.70
N THR A 3 7.61 -1.57 -17.83
CA THR A 3 6.92 -0.29 -18.02
C THR A 3 7.31 0.44 -19.32
N GLN A 4 8.53 0.27 -19.82
CA GLN A 4 8.95 0.80 -21.13
C GLN A 4 8.65 -0.17 -22.28
N LYS A 5 8.87 -1.48 -22.06
CA LYS A 5 8.62 -2.53 -23.07
C LYS A 5 7.15 -2.58 -23.50
N TYR A 6 6.23 -2.44 -22.55
CA TYR A 6 4.78 -2.47 -22.75
C TYR A 6 4.15 -1.07 -22.79
N LYS A 7 4.95 -0.04 -23.04
CA LYS A 7 4.43 1.31 -23.21
C LYS A 7 3.46 1.33 -24.42
N PRO A 8 2.20 1.76 -24.23
CA PRO A 8 1.19 1.79 -25.28
C PRO A 8 1.69 2.51 -26.54
N ARG A 9 1.45 1.90 -27.70
CA ARG A 9 1.84 2.44 -29.02
C ARG A 9 0.67 3.03 -29.78
N ARG A 10 -0.55 2.59 -29.47
CA ARG A 10 -1.80 3.04 -30.08
C ARG A 10 -2.76 3.52 -29.00
N LEU A 11 -3.72 4.36 -29.38
CA LEU A 11 -4.75 4.85 -28.46
C LEU A 11 -5.57 3.70 -27.82
N ASP A 12 -5.75 2.59 -28.55
CA ASP A 12 -6.52 1.41 -28.12
C ASP A 12 -5.83 0.58 -27.04
N GLU A 13 -4.52 0.74 -26.90
CA GLU A 13 -3.72 0.05 -25.88
C GLU A 13 -3.73 0.80 -24.54
N ILE A 14 -4.28 2.03 -24.50
CA ILE A 14 -4.41 2.81 -23.27
C ILE A 14 -5.49 2.19 -22.39
N VAL A 15 -5.12 1.90 -21.14
CA VAL A 15 -6.02 1.24 -20.20
C VAL A 15 -6.93 2.26 -19.51
N GLY A 16 -8.24 2.09 -19.69
CA GLY A 16 -9.28 2.92 -19.07
C GLY A 16 -9.55 4.24 -19.80
N ASN A 17 -10.41 5.07 -19.23
CA ASN A 17 -10.79 6.39 -19.78
C ASN A 17 -11.29 6.39 -21.25
N PRO A 18 -12.22 5.50 -21.65
CA PRO A 18 -12.63 5.34 -23.06
C PRO A 18 -13.21 6.61 -23.68
N LYS A 19 -13.93 7.42 -22.89
CA LYS A 19 -14.49 8.70 -23.34
C LYS A 19 -13.41 9.70 -23.76
N VAL A 20 -12.32 9.78 -22.99
CA VAL A 20 -11.18 10.67 -23.31
C VAL A 20 -10.51 10.17 -24.57
N ILE A 21 -10.22 8.88 -24.66
CA ILE A 21 -9.60 8.26 -25.84
C ILE A 21 -10.42 8.53 -27.10
N GLN A 22 -11.74 8.33 -27.04
CA GLN A 22 -12.64 8.58 -28.16
C GLN A 22 -12.65 10.06 -28.59
N SER A 23 -12.66 10.99 -27.63
CA SER A 23 -12.62 12.43 -27.91
C SER A 23 -11.33 12.88 -28.61
N LEU A 24 -10.22 12.17 -28.37
CA LEU A 24 -8.91 12.52 -28.92
C LEU A 24 -8.72 12.08 -30.37
N ARG A 25 -9.39 11.02 -30.82
CA ARG A 25 -9.28 10.53 -32.21
C ARG A 25 -9.70 11.57 -33.25
N GLY A 26 -10.69 12.40 -32.94
CA GLY A 26 -11.20 13.46 -33.82
C GLY A 26 -10.71 14.86 -33.45
N TYR A 27 -9.69 14.99 -32.60
CA TYR A 27 -9.31 16.29 -32.07
C TYR A 27 -8.68 17.17 -33.16
N GLN A 28 -9.31 18.33 -33.40
CA GLN A 28 -8.91 19.25 -34.48
C GLN A 28 -7.76 20.20 -34.09
N TRP A 29 -7.23 20.11 -32.87
CA TRP A 29 -6.12 20.93 -32.38
C TRP A 29 -6.36 22.45 -32.47
N LYS A 30 -7.62 22.89 -32.37
CA LYS A 30 -8.00 24.32 -32.33
C LYS A 30 -7.61 25.01 -31.02
N ARG A 31 -7.44 24.23 -29.95
CA ARG A 31 -6.97 24.68 -28.64
C ARG A 31 -5.86 23.73 -28.18
N PRO A 32 -4.94 24.19 -27.32
CA PRO A 32 -4.03 23.30 -26.63
C PRO A 32 -4.80 22.33 -25.72
N LEU A 33 -4.25 21.14 -25.50
CA LEU A 33 -4.86 20.10 -24.66
C LEU A 33 -4.15 20.04 -23.30
N LEU A 34 -4.90 20.15 -22.20
CA LEU A 34 -4.41 19.93 -20.84
C LEU A 34 -4.88 18.56 -20.34
N ILE A 35 -3.94 17.61 -20.26
CA ILE A 35 -4.17 16.28 -19.70
C ILE A 35 -3.83 16.31 -18.21
N TYR A 36 -4.79 15.94 -17.37
CA TYR A 36 -4.60 15.96 -15.92
C TYR A 36 -5.19 14.74 -15.22
N GLY A 37 -4.65 14.41 -14.05
CA GLY A 37 -5.09 13.28 -13.26
C GLY A 37 -4.04 12.78 -12.27
N PRO A 38 -4.31 11.72 -11.50
CA PRO A 38 -3.34 11.15 -10.56
C PRO A 38 -2.05 10.64 -11.25
N PRO A 39 -0.95 10.44 -10.52
CA PRO A 39 0.24 9.77 -11.07
C PRO A 39 -0.10 8.34 -11.51
N GLY A 40 0.69 7.80 -12.45
CA GLY A 40 0.60 6.38 -12.82
C GLY A 40 -0.57 5.95 -13.71
N VAL A 41 -1.52 6.86 -14.04
CA VAL A 41 -2.71 6.54 -14.86
C VAL A 41 -2.46 6.55 -16.38
N GLY A 42 -1.22 6.80 -16.82
CA GLY A 42 -0.87 6.76 -18.25
C GLY A 42 -0.94 8.09 -19.00
N LYS A 43 -0.86 9.26 -18.34
CA LYS A 43 -0.87 10.59 -18.99
C LYS A 43 0.23 10.75 -20.06
N SER A 44 1.49 10.52 -19.69
CA SER A 44 2.60 10.60 -20.65
C SER A 44 2.55 9.47 -21.69
N ALA A 45 2.01 8.31 -21.34
CA ALA A 45 1.79 7.21 -22.29
C ALA A 45 0.76 7.59 -23.37
N LEU A 46 -0.32 8.28 -22.98
CA LEU A 46 -1.34 8.79 -23.90
C LEU A 46 -0.75 9.77 -24.93
N VAL A 47 0.14 10.68 -24.51
CA VAL A 47 0.81 11.59 -25.46
C VAL A 47 1.66 10.83 -26.47
N ASN A 48 2.42 9.82 -26.01
CA ASN A 48 3.21 8.99 -26.92
C ASN A 48 2.33 8.23 -27.93
N ALA A 49 1.15 7.78 -27.52
CA ALA A 49 0.18 7.17 -28.43
C ALA A 49 -0.38 8.20 -29.45
N ILE A 50 -0.70 9.43 -29.02
CA ILE A 50 -1.14 10.51 -29.92
C ILE A 50 -0.09 10.81 -30.98
N VAL A 51 1.17 10.98 -30.58
CA VAL A 51 2.28 11.29 -31.50
C VAL A 51 2.38 10.25 -32.62
N LYS A 52 2.22 8.97 -32.28
CA LYS A 52 2.26 7.87 -33.25
C LYS A 52 1.00 7.80 -34.12
N GLU A 53 -0.18 7.96 -33.52
CA GLU A 53 -1.47 7.91 -34.22
C GLU A 53 -1.57 8.99 -35.30
N PHE A 54 -1.14 10.21 -34.99
CA PHE A 54 -1.20 11.36 -35.89
C PHE A 54 0.10 11.58 -36.70
N ASN A 55 1.08 10.67 -36.57
CA ASN A 55 2.39 10.74 -37.24
C ASN A 55 3.08 12.11 -37.07
N LEU A 56 3.19 12.57 -35.82
CA LEU A 56 3.74 13.87 -35.43
C LEU A 56 5.19 13.75 -34.94
N ASP A 57 5.94 14.85 -35.03
CA ASP A 57 7.26 14.95 -34.40
C ASP A 57 7.11 15.56 -33.00
N LEU A 58 7.50 14.82 -31.96
CA LEU A 58 7.39 15.27 -30.56
C LEU A 58 8.54 16.22 -30.21
N VAL A 59 8.22 17.39 -29.65
CA VAL A 59 9.17 18.33 -29.04
C VAL A 59 8.75 18.60 -27.61
N GLU A 60 9.65 18.30 -26.67
CA GLU A 60 9.41 18.52 -25.25
C GLU A 60 10.01 19.85 -24.79
N ILE A 61 9.20 20.64 -24.09
CA ILE A 61 9.60 21.90 -23.48
C ILE A 61 9.78 21.69 -21.98
N THR A 62 10.92 22.14 -21.48
CA THR A 62 11.33 22.16 -20.07
C THR A 62 11.66 23.59 -19.66
N ASP A 63 11.91 23.83 -18.36
CA ASP A 63 12.37 25.14 -17.87
C ASP A 63 13.68 25.60 -18.54
N GLU A 64 14.51 24.67 -19.02
CA GLU A 64 15.84 24.98 -19.59
C GLU A 64 15.78 25.42 -21.06
N ASN A 65 14.73 25.03 -21.78
CA ASN A 65 14.61 25.31 -23.22
C ASN A 65 13.42 26.22 -23.57
N ILE A 66 12.73 26.75 -22.56
CA ILE A 66 11.51 27.54 -22.72
C ILE A 66 11.75 28.83 -23.53
N ASP A 67 12.90 29.46 -23.36
CA ASP A 67 13.28 30.68 -24.11
C ASP A 67 13.36 30.41 -25.63
N ASN A 68 13.88 29.23 -26.02
CA ASN A 68 13.98 28.80 -27.41
C ASN A 68 12.68 28.15 -27.92
N ALA A 69 11.75 27.84 -27.03
CA ALA A 69 10.54 27.11 -27.35
C ALA A 69 9.54 27.96 -28.14
N ARG A 70 9.55 29.30 -28.01
CA ARG A 70 8.67 30.19 -28.82
C ARG A 70 8.94 30.07 -30.31
N ALA A 71 10.20 30.17 -30.73
CA ALA A 71 10.57 30.02 -32.14
C ALA A 71 10.22 28.62 -32.65
N THR A 72 10.41 27.61 -31.81
CA THR A 72 10.08 26.21 -32.10
C THR A 72 8.56 25.96 -32.21
N ALA A 73 7.76 26.75 -31.47
CA ALA A 73 6.31 26.67 -31.46
C ALA A 73 5.66 27.31 -32.69
N GLN A 74 6.33 28.28 -33.31
CA GLN A 74 5.85 28.99 -34.49
C GLN A 74 6.37 28.40 -35.82
N THR A 75 7.46 27.63 -35.79
CA THR A 75 8.06 26.99 -36.98
C THR A 75 7.42 25.63 -37.29
N GLY A 76 7.29 25.30 -38.58
CA GLY A 76 6.90 23.97 -39.04
C GLY A 76 8.04 22.94 -38.90
N SER A 77 7.73 21.64 -38.95
CA SER A 77 8.80 20.62 -38.97
C SER A 77 9.58 20.68 -40.27
N ILE A 78 10.88 20.46 -40.17
CA ILE A 78 11.83 20.39 -41.30
C ILE A 78 11.50 19.20 -42.21
N PHE A 79 10.83 18.17 -41.67
CA PHE A 79 10.51 16.91 -42.38
C PHE A 79 9.08 16.84 -42.95
N GLY A 80 8.35 17.96 -43.02
CA GLY A 80 6.98 18.00 -43.58
C GLY A 80 5.89 17.39 -42.69
N ARG A 81 6.23 16.82 -41.53
CA ARG A 81 5.28 16.36 -40.50
C ARG A 81 4.86 17.51 -39.60
N ARG A 82 3.66 17.47 -39.01
CA ARG A 82 3.27 18.46 -38.00
C ARG A 82 4.00 18.15 -36.69
N ARG A 83 4.44 19.19 -35.97
CA ARG A 83 5.12 19.06 -34.68
C ARG A 83 4.09 19.03 -33.54
N LEU A 84 4.27 18.17 -32.55
CA LEU A 84 3.54 18.21 -31.29
C LEU A 84 4.45 18.76 -30.20
N ILE A 85 4.01 19.85 -29.59
CA ILE A 85 4.67 20.47 -28.45
C ILE A 85 4.14 19.83 -27.17
N LEU A 86 5.03 19.27 -26.35
CA LEU A 86 4.71 18.69 -25.07
C LEU A 86 5.33 19.52 -23.94
N ILE A 87 4.52 19.85 -22.95
CA ILE A 87 4.97 20.43 -21.69
C ILE A 87 4.58 19.46 -20.57
N ASP A 88 5.50 18.57 -20.17
CA ASP A 88 5.25 17.63 -19.06
C ASP A 88 5.42 18.34 -17.71
N HIS A 89 4.66 17.91 -16.71
CA HIS A 89 4.65 18.47 -15.36
C HIS A 89 4.58 20.01 -15.32
N VAL A 90 3.66 20.62 -16.07
CA VAL A 90 3.55 22.09 -16.18
C VAL A 90 3.37 22.80 -14.81
N ASP A 91 2.88 22.09 -13.79
CA ASP A 91 2.81 22.60 -12.42
C ASP A 91 4.18 22.89 -11.77
N GLN A 92 5.24 22.27 -12.27
CA GLN A 92 6.61 22.38 -11.76
C GLN A 92 7.45 23.44 -12.49
N ILE A 93 6.99 23.90 -13.66
CA ILE A 93 7.65 24.94 -14.43
C ILE A 93 7.65 26.26 -13.66
N LYS A 94 8.81 26.92 -13.60
CA LYS A 94 8.98 28.18 -12.89
C LYS A 94 8.30 29.33 -13.62
N ASN A 95 8.52 29.44 -14.93
CA ASN A 95 8.04 30.56 -15.74
C ASN A 95 6.71 30.26 -16.44
N ILE A 96 5.63 30.20 -15.66
CA ILE A 96 4.27 29.90 -16.19
C ILE A 96 3.76 31.01 -17.12
N GLY A 97 4.23 32.26 -16.94
CA GLY A 97 3.87 33.38 -17.82
C GLY A 97 4.26 33.09 -19.27
N GLU A 98 5.50 32.64 -19.48
CA GLU A 98 6.00 32.31 -20.80
C GLU A 98 5.27 31.12 -21.43
N VAL A 99 4.96 30.09 -20.65
CA VAL A 99 4.08 28.99 -21.11
C VAL A 99 2.75 29.55 -21.61
N THR A 100 2.12 30.50 -20.90
CA THR A 100 0.85 31.08 -21.35
C THR A 100 0.97 31.87 -22.63
N GLU A 101 2.11 32.48 -22.92
CA GLU A 101 2.37 33.19 -24.17
C GLU A 101 2.57 32.21 -25.33
N ILE A 102 3.37 31.15 -25.12
CA ILE A 102 3.51 30.04 -26.09
C ILE A 102 2.14 29.47 -26.46
N LEU A 103 1.25 29.27 -25.50
CA LEU A 103 -0.10 28.73 -25.74
C LEU A 103 -1.01 29.65 -26.54
N LYS A 104 -0.79 30.97 -26.52
CA LYS A 104 -1.57 31.93 -27.31
C LYS A 104 -1.07 32.04 -28.75
N GLU A 105 0.23 31.86 -28.95
CA GLU A 105 0.90 32.06 -30.25
C GLU A 105 1.16 30.76 -31.01
N THR A 106 1.03 29.60 -30.36
CA THR A 106 1.31 28.30 -30.98
C THR A 106 0.40 28.04 -32.18
N LYS A 107 1.03 27.66 -33.29
CA LYS A 107 0.35 27.18 -34.52
C LYS A 107 0.39 25.66 -34.63
N ASN A 108 1.10 25.01 -33.72
CA ASN A 108 1.32 23.58 -33.71
C ASN A 108 0.46 22.92 -32.62
N PRO A 109 0.02 21.65 -32.80
CA PRO A 109 -0.55 20.83 -31.73
C PRO A 109 0.23 20.96 -30.42
N THR A 110 -0.42 21.36 -29.33
CA THR A 110 0.23 21.53 -28.03
C THR A 110 -0.50 20.74 -26.94
N VAL A 111 0.24 19.98 -26.16
CA VAL A 111 -0.25 19.19 -25.03
C VAL A 111 0.51 19.55 -23.77
N LEU A 112 -0.21 19.77 -22.68
CA LEU A 112 0.35 19.94 -21.35
C LEU A 112 -0.11 18.81 -20.45
N ILE A 113 0.78 18.36 -19.57
CA ILE A 113 0.48 17.33 -18.57
C ILE A 113 0.65 17.93 -17.18
N THR A 114 -0.30 17.66 -16.29
CA THR A 114 -0.16 17.99 -14.86
C THR A 114 -0.72 16.88 -13.97
N SER A 115 -0.12 16.71 -12.79
CA SER A 115 -0.69 15.89 -11.73
C SER A 115 -1.49 16.71 -10.71
N ASP A 116 -1.21 18.01 -10.60
CA ASP A 116 -1.91 18.94 -9.70
C ASP A 116 -2.81 19.92 -10.48
N PHE A 117 -4.00 19.44 -10.84
CA PHE A 117 -5.03 20.30 -11.42
C PHE A 117 -5.59 21.32 -10.41
N GLY A 118 -5.31 21.19 -9.10
CA GLY A 118 -5.77 22.14 -8.08
C GLY A 118 -4.95 23.44 -8.05
N SER A 119 -3.70 23.40 -8.55
CA SER A 119 -2.77 24.52 -8.50
C SER A 119 -3.38 25.82 -9.03
N ARG A 120 -3.31 26.89 -8.21
CA ARG A 120 -3.75 28.25 -8.57
C ARG A 120 -2.91 28.83 -9.71
N ARG A 121 -1.64 28.44 -9.82
CA ARG A 121 -0.71 28.93 -10.83
C ARG A 121 -1.17 28.58 -12.25
N LEU A 122 -1.88 27.46 -12.41
CA LEU A 122 -2.41 26.99 -13.69
C LEU A 122 -3.75 27.65 -14.09
N GLY A 123 -4.23 28.66 -13.36
CA GLY A 123 -5.54 29.29 -13.60
C GLY A 123 -5.74 29.79 -15.03
N THR A 124 -4.76 30.51 -15.58
CA THR A 124 -4.80 31.04 -16.96
C THR A 124 -4.72 29.92 -18.00
N ILE A 125 -3.82 28.94 -17.79
CA ILE A 125 -3.66 27.77 -18.68
C ILE A 125 -4.97 26.97 -18.79
N LYS A 126 -5.66 26.75 -17.66
CA LYS A 126 -6.96 26.05 -17.62
C LYS A 126 -8.07 26.76 -18.40
N ARG A 127 -7.96 28.06 -18.66
CA ARG A 127 -8.94 28.82 -19.46
C ARG A 127 -8.65 28.74 -20.96
N ILE A 128 -7.38 28.63 -21.34
CA ILE A 128 -6.93 28.56 -22.73
C ILE A 128 -7.10 27.13 -23.29
N CYS A 129 -6.81 26.12 -22.47
CA CYS A 129 -6.73 24.73 -22.92
C CYS A 129 -8.07 23.97 -22.84
N GLU A 130 -8.26 23.03 -23.76
CA GLU A 130 -9.26 21.97 -23.64
C GLU A 130 -8.80 20.96 -22.57
N LYS A 131 -9.74 20.42 -21.78
CA LYS A 131 -9.41 19.66 -20.57
C LYS A 131 -9.68 18.17 -20.76
N ALA A 132 -8.66 17.34 -20.60
CA ALA A 132 -8.79 15.89 -20.61
C ALA A 132 -8.44 15.29 -19.24
N GLN A 133 -9.46 14.82 -18.52
CA GLN A 133 -9.27 14.18 -17.20
C GLN A 133 -8.99 12.69 -17.34
N MET A 134 -7.79 12.27 -16.96
CA MET A 134 -7.42 10.87 -16.80
C MET A 134 -7.76 10.40 -15.38
N ARG A 135 -8.73 9.49 -15.26
CA ARG A 135 -9.13 8.88 -13.98
C ARG A 135 -8.38 7.57 -13.74
N ARG A 136 -8.32 7.16 -12.48
CA ARG A 136 -7.78 5.85 -12.08
C ARG A 136 -8.56 4.74 -12.80
N PRO A 137 -7.89 3.83 -13.53
CA PRO A 137 -8.52 2.65 -14.09
C PRO A 137 -9.05 1.73 -12.98
N THR A 138 -10.04 0.91 -13.34
CA THR A 138 -10.57 -0.12 -12.44
C THR A 138 -9.59 -1.29 -12.29
N SER A 139 -9.59 -1.97 -11.15
CA SER A 139 -8.75 -3.15 -10.90
C SER A 139 -8.95 -4.23 -11.98
N LYS A 140 -10.18 -4.38 -12.51
CA LYS A 140 -10.47 -5.27 -13.64
C LYS A 140 -9.68 -4.91 -14.91
N SER A 141 -9.58 -3.63 -15.23
CA SER A 141 -8.81 -3.15 -16.39
C SER A 141 -7.31 -3.38 -16.21
N ILE A 142 -6.80 -3.14 -15.00
CA ILE A 142 -5.39 -3.38 -14.66
C ILE A 142 -5.08 -4.88 -14.71
N LYS A 143 -5.93 -5.73 -14.12
CA LYS A 143 -5.80 -7.20 -14.19
C LYS A 143 -5.67 -7.68 -15.64
N LYS A 144 -6.53 -7.20 -16.54
CA LYS A 144 -6.51 -7.57 -17.97
C LYS A 144 -5.18 -7.16 -18.64
N LEU A 145 -4.63 -6.00 -18.28
CA LEU A 145 -3.30 -5.59 -18.75
C LEU A 145 -2.21 -6.53 -18.24
N LEU A 146 -2.20 -6.84 -16.94
CA LEU A 146 -1.22 -7.73 -16.33
C LEU A 146 -1.28 -9.14 -16.92
N GLN A 147 -2.48 -9.66 -17.20
CA GLN A 147 -2.68 -10.93 -17.90
C GLN A 147 -2.02 -10.95 -19.28
N ASN A 148 -2.21 -9.88 -20.06
CA ASN A 148 -1.58 -9.75 -21.38
C ASN A 148 -0.05 -9.68 -21.28
N ILE A 149 0.49 -9.04 -20.25
CA ILE A 149 1.94 -8.96 -20.00
C ILE A 149 2.48 -10.35 -19.62
N CYS A 150 1.83 -11.05 -18.68
CA CYS A 150 2.17 -12.42 -18.30
C CYS A 150 2.22 -13.36 -19.51
N TYR A 151 1.21 -13.30 -20.38
CA TYR A 151 1.17 -14.10 -21.59
C TYR A 151 2.37 -13.83 -22.52
N LYS A 152 2.73 -12.56 -22.72
CA LYS A 152 3.85 -12.16 -23.59
C LYS A 152 5.23 -12.47 -22.99
N GLU A 153 5.35 -12.49 -21.67
CA GLU A 153 6.59 -12.85 -20.96
C GLU A 153 6.72 -14.35 -20.69
N GLY A 154 5.70 -15.15 -21.02
CA GLY A 154 5.69 -16.59 -20.73
C GLY A 154 5.67 -16.88 -19.22
N VAL A 155 5.05 -16.00 -18.44
CA VAL A 155 4.93 -16.12 -16.98
C VAL A 155 3.53 -16.59 -16.63
N SER A 156 3.43 -17.69 -15.87
CA SER A 156 2.15 -18.24 -15.41
C SER A 156 1.81 -17.74 -14.01
N PRO A 157 0.82 -16.86 -13.83
CA PRO A 157 0.37 -16.43 -12.51
C PRO A 157 -0.56 -17.47 -11.88
N GLU A 158 -0.41 -17.71 -10.59
CA GLU A 158 -1.41 -18.42 -9.76
C GLU A 158 -2.72 -17.62 -9.70
N GLU A 159 -3.84 -18.31 -9.46
CA GLU A 159 -5.15 -17.69 -9.30
C GLU A 159 -5.12 -16.62 -8.19
N GLY A 160 -5.81 -15.50 -8.39
CA GLY A 160 -5.86 -14.40 -7.42
C GLY A 160 -4.63 -13.47 -7.35
N VAL A 161 -3.44 -13.89 -7.84
CA VAL A 161 -2.22 -13.05 -7.77
C VAL A 161 -2.40 -11.72 -8.51
N LEU A 162 -2.87 -11.76 -9.75
CA LEU A 162 -3.05 -10.55 -10.57
C LEU A 162 -4.18 -9.65 -10.05
N GLU A 163 -5.19 -10.22 -9.39
CA GLU A 163 -6.26 -9.46 -8.74
C GLU A 163 -5.70 -8.66 -7.58
N ARG A 164 -4.91 -9.33 -6.73
CA ARG A 164 -4.29 -8.70 -5.57
C ARG A 164 -3.31 -7.59 -5.96
N ILE A 165 -2.46 -7.82 -6.97
CA ILE A 165 -1.57 -6.77 -7.51
C ILE A 165 -2.40 -5.58 -8.02
N ALA A 166 -3.48 -5.83 -8.77
CA ALA A 166 -4.31 -4.77 -9.31
C ALA A 166 -5.05 -3.97 -8.22
N GLU A 167 -5.46 -4.62 -7.13
CA GLU A 167 -6.06 -3.98 -5.95
C GLU A 167 -5.05 -3.14 -5.17
N ASN A 168 -3.87 -3.71 -4.88
CA ASN A 168 -2.78 -3.04 -4.17
C ASN A 168 -2.29 -1.80 -4.90
N ALA A 169 -2.27 -1.84 -6.23
CA ALA A 169 -1.87 -0.71 -7.06
C ALA A 169 -2.81 0.50 -6.95
N ARG A 170 -4.04 0.33 -6.40
CA ARG A 170 -5.03 1.41 -6.19
C ARG A 170 -5.25 2.29 -7.44
N GLY A 171 -5.15 1.71 -8.64
CA GLY A 171 -5.32 2.45 -9.90
C GLY A 171 -4.02 3.03 -10.52
N ASP A 172 -2.85 2.79 -9.94
CA ASP A 172 -1.55 3.12 -10.54
C ASP A 172 -1.07 1.97 -11.44
N ILE A 173 -1.12 2.17 -12.76
CA ILE A 173 -0.71 1.14 -13.72
C ILE A 173 0.80 0.89 -13.65
N ARG A 174 1.60 1.94 -13.42
CA ARG A 174 3.06 1.83 -13.41
C ARG A 174 3.52 0.98 -12.23
N SER A 175 2.95 1.22 -11.05
CA SER A 175 3.23 0.42 -9.86
C SER A 175 2.82 -1.04 -10.08
N ALA A 176 1.62 -1.29 -10.59
CA ALA A 176 1.15 -2.66 -10.87
C ALA A 176 2.09 -3.45 -11.80
N ILE A 177 2.63 -2.81 -12.84
CA ILE A 177 3.59 -3.45 -13.77
C ILE A 177 4.92 -3.71 -13.07
N ASN A 178 5.41 -2.77 -12.26
CA ASN A 178 6.67 -2.93 -11.53
C ASN A 178 6.58 -4.05 -10.48
N ASP A 179 5.47 -4.15 -9.77
CA ASP A 179 5.21 -5.22 -8.80
C ASP A 179 5.24 -6.58 -9.50
N LEU A 180 4.57 -6.69 -10.65
CA LEU A 180 4.58 -7.91 -11.45
C LEU A 180 5.98 -8.23 -12.00
N GLU A 181 6.72 -7.25 -12.53
CA GLU A 181 8.09 -7.45 -13.02
C GLU A 181 9.02 -7.93 -11.90
N THR A 182 8.85 -7.38 -10.70
CA THR A 182 9.63 -7.76 -9.51
C THR A 182 9.37 -9.21 -9.11
N LEU A 183 8.09 -9.62 -9.11
CA LEU A 183 7.70 -10.99 -8.78
C LEU A 183 8.12 -12.00 -9.85
N ALA A 184 8.07 -11.61 -11.12
CA ALA A 184 8.44 -12.46 -12.25
C ALA A 184 9.95 -12.57 -12.46
N LYS A 185 10.76 -11.75 -11.78
CA LYS A 185 12.21 -11.68 -12.01
C LYS A 185 12.88 -13.02 -11.70
N GLY A 186 13.36 -13.70 -12.76
CA GLY A 186 14.03 -14.99 -12.65
C GLY A 186 13.12 -16.19 -12.43
N LYS A 187 11.79 -16.04 -12.60
CA LYS A 187 10.80 -17.12 -12.40
C LYS A 187 9.88 -17.26 -13.62
N LYS A 188 9.43 -18.49 -13.89
CA LYS A 188 8.41 -18.79 -14.91
C LYS A 188 6.98 -18.80 -14.36
N SER A 189 6.83 -18.82 -13.04
CA SER A 189 5.54 -18.80 -12.34
C SER A 189 5.59 -17.84 -11.16
N VAL A 190 4.47 -17.15 -10.90
CA VAL A 190 4.33 -16.25 -9.75
C VAL A 190 3.25 -16.78 -8.83
N SER A 191 3.59 -16.98 -7.56
CA SER A 191 2.67 -17.50 -6.54
C SER A 191 2.16 -16.40 -5.60
N ILE A 192 1.05 -16.67 -4.90
CA ILE A 192 0.52 -15.79 -3.83
C ILE A 192 1.56 -15.63 -2.71
N LYS A 193 2.33 -16.67 -2.41
CA LYS A 193 3.39 -16.63 -1.39
C LYS A 193 4.50 -15.64 -1.75
N ASP A 194 4.87 -15.54 -3.02
CA ASP A 194 5.87 -14.58 -3.47
C ASP A 194 5.40 -13.14 -3.27
N LEU A 195 4.12 -12.88 -3.55
CA LEU A 195 3.48 -11.59 -3.30
C LEU A 195 3.47 -11.27 -1.80
N GLU A 196 3.10 -12.21 -0.93
CA GLU A 196 3.14 -12.01 0.53
C GLU A 196 4.54 -11.70 1.05
N ILE A 197 5.57 -12.35 0.52
CA ILE A 197 6.97 -12.11 0.92
C ILE A 197 7.41 -10.70 0.49
N MET A 198 7.05 -10.27 -0.72
CA MET A 198 7.34 -8.92 -1.21
C MET A 198 6.58 -7.85 -0.41
N GLU A 199 5.27 -8.03 -0.20
CA GLU A 199 4.45 -7.14 0.65
C GLU A 199 5.02 -7.03 2.06
N ARG A 200 5.47 -8.14 2.66
CA ARG A 200 6.13 -8.13 3.97
C ARG A 200 7.47 -7.38 3.95
N ARG A 201 8.24 -7.44 2.86
CA ARG A 201 9.52 -6.73 2.75
C ARG A 201 9.35 -5.22 2.66
N ASP A 202 8.44 -4.72 1.82
CA ASP A 202 8.20 -3.28 1.71
C ASP A 202 7.64 -2.71 3.02
N ARG A 203 6.65 -3.39 3.61
CA ARG A 203 6.15 -3.05 4.96
C ARG A 203 7.25 -3.11 6.03
N SER A 204 8.17 -4.08 5.93
CA SER A 204 9.30 -4.19 6.85
C SER A 204 10.27 -3.01 6.73
N ILE A 205 10.51 -2.49 5.53
CA ILE A 205 11.39 -1.33 5.34
C ILE A 205 10.77 -0.08 5.97
N ASP A 206 9.48 0.15 5.71
CA ASP A 206 8.77 1.31 6.25
C ASP A 206 8.64 1.25 7.78
N ILE A 207 8.29 0.09 8.34
CA ILE A 207 8.22 -0.09 9.80
C ILE A 207 9.60 0.05 10.44
N TYR A 208 10.69 -0.41 9.79
CA TYR A 208 12.04 -0.22 10.32
C TYR A 208 12.46 1.26 10.32
N ASN A 209 12.07 2.02 9.29
CA ASN A 209 12.29 3.46 9.27
C ASN A 209 11.53 4.15 10.41
N ALA A 210 10.26 3.79 10.63
CA ALA A 210 9.49 4.32 11.75
C ALA A 210 10.09 3.91 13.12
N LEU A 211 10.49 2.65 13.29
CA LEU A 211 11.16 2.19 14.51
C LEU A 211 12.48 2.92 14.74
N ASN A 212 13.24 3.25 13.70
CA ASN A 212 14.44 4.08 13.83
C ASN A 212 14.10 5.49 14.34
N HIS A 213 13.01 6.09 13.85
CA HIS A 213 12.53 7.38 14.36
C HIS A 213 12.06 7.29 15.82
N ILE A 214 11.36 6.22 16.19
CA ILE A 214 10.78 6.05 17.54
C ILE A 214 11.84 5.65 18.57
N LEU A 215 12.65 4.64 18.27
CA LEU A 215 13.58 4.03 19.22
C LEU A 215 14.96 4.70 19.21
N ILE A 216 15.48 5.08 18.04
CA ILE A 216 16.87 5.56 17.92
C ILE A 216 16.96 7.09 17.98
N LYS A 217 16.31 7.81 17.06
CA LYS A 217 16.43 9.28 16.93
C LYS A 217 15.85 10.02 18.13
N ARG A 218 16.41 11.17 18.53
CA ARG A 218 15.87 12.02 19.61
C ARG A 218 14.97 13.13 19.05
N ASP A 219 13.85 12.74 18.45
CA ASP A 219 12.90 13.65 17.82
C ASP A 219 11.47 13.21 18.13
N PHE A 220 10.83 13.92 19.06
CA PHE A 220 9.47 13.63 19.50
C PHE A 220 8.45 13.80 18.35
N GLU A 221 8.54 14.90 17.61
CA GLU A 221 7.62 15.19 16.51
C GLU A 221 7.85 14.26 15.32
N GLY A 222 9.12 13.96 15.01
CA GLY A 222 9.50 12.98 14.01
C GLY A 222 8.99 11.58 14.33
N ALA A 223 9.04 11.16 15.61
CA ALA A 223 8.49 9.87 16.03
C ALA A 223 6.96 9.80 15.79
N ILE A 224 6.21 10.86 16.12
CA ILE A 224 4.77 10.91 15.88
C ILE A 224 4.44 10.92 14.39
N ARG A 225 5.16 11.70 13.59
CA ARG A 225 4.96 11.77 12.13
C ARG A 225 5.23 10.43 11.46
N SER A 226 6.29 9.72 11.88
CA SER A 226 6.64 8.43 11.30
C SER A 226 5.52 7.38 11.39
N ILE A 227 4.61 7.49 12.36
CA ILE A 227 3.44 6.61 12.45
C ILE A 227 2.32 7.02 11.49
N ARG A 228 2.17 8.32 11.20
CA ARG A 228 1.13 8.78 10.26
C ARG A 228 1.41 8.36 8.82
N ASP A 229 2.69 8.22 8.49
CA ASP A 229 3.15 7.85 7.16
C ASP A 229 3.15 6.33 6.93
N LEU A 230 2.90 5.53 7.98
CA LEU A 230 2.80 4.07 7.90
C LEU A 230 1.37 3.63 7.53
N ASP A 231 1.25 2.76 6.52
CA ASP A 231 0.00 2.05 6.20
C ASP A 231 -0.13 0.75 7.03
N GLU A 232 -0.01 0.88 8.36
CA GLU A 232 -0.11 -0.25 9.30
C GLU A 232 -1.08 0.07 10.46
N GLN A 233 -1.72 -0.97 10.99
CA GLN A 233 -2.66 -0.80 12.10
C GLN A 233 -1.92 -0.38 13.38
N PRO A 234 -2.46 0.55 14.19
CA PRO A 234 -1.82 0.99 15.43
C PRO A 234 -1.46 -0.13 16.40
N GLN A 235 -2.28 -1.18 16.45
CA GLN A 235 -2.03 -2.37 17.26
C GLN A 235 -0.75 -3.11 16.85
N ASP A 236 -0.52 -3.25 15.54
CA ASP A 236 0.62 -3.99 15.01
C ASP A 236 1.90 -3.19 15.22
N ILE A 237 1.83 -1.87 15.02
CA ILE A 237 2.93 -0.94 15.34
C ILE A 237 3.30 -1.02 16.82
N LEU A 238 2.32 -1.06 17.72
CA LEU A 238 2.57 -1.18 19.16
C LEU A 238 3.33 -2.47 19.50
N LEU A 239 2.97 -3.60 18.86
CA LEU A 239 3.67 -4.88 19.03
C LEU A 239 5.10 -4.85 18.47
N TRP A 240 5.33 -4.14 17.36
CA TRP A 240 6.68 -3.89 16.84
C TRP A 240 7.54 -3.10 17.82
N ILE A 241 6.96 -2.07 18.45
CA ILE A 241 7.66 -1.27 19.46
C ILE A 241 7.96 -2.12 20.69
N ASP A 242 6.99 -2.89 21.20
CA ASP A 242 7.17 -3.78 22.36
C ASP A 242 8.27 -4.83 22.15
N GLU A 243 8.30 -5.52 21.01
CA GLU A 243 9.30 -6.55 20.73
C GLU A 243 10.73 -5.99 20.65
N ASN A 244 10.87 -4.76 20.15
CA ASN A 244 12.17 -4.18 19.80
C ASN A 244 12.71 -3.20 20.84
N MET A 245 11.85 -2.49 21.58
CA MET A 245 12.26 -1.48 22.56
C MET A 245 13.23 -2.06 23.62
N PRO A 246 12.96 -3.23 24.25
CA PRO A 246 13.87 -3.81 25.25
C PRO A 246 15.23 -4.21 24.70
N ARG A 247 15.36 -4.38 23.37
CA ARG A 247 16.62 -4.74 22.69
C ARG A 247 17.51 -3.52 22.45
N VAL A 248 16.90 -2.34 22.43
CA VAL A 248 17.55 -1.07 22.12
C VAL A 248 17.80 -0.26 23.40
N TYR A 249 16.89 -0.32 24.37
CA TYR A 249 16.89 0.52 25.56
C TYR A 249 17.65 -0.15 26.71
N ARG A 250 18.19 0.65 27.64
CA ARG A 250 18.80 0.15 28.88
C ARG A 250 17.74 -0.08 29.94
N ARG A 251 18.02 -0.93 30.96
CA ARG A 251 17.07 -1.31 32.02
C ARG A 251 16.24 -0.15 32.63
N ARG A 252 16.87 1.00 32.94
CA ARG A 252 16.18 2.16 33.53
C ARG A 252 15.28 2.93 32.54
N ASP A 253 15.58 2.84 31.25
CA ASP A 253 14.81 3.51 30.18
C ASP A 253 13.64 2.62 29.74
N ILE A 254 13.83 1.29 29.77
CA ILE A 254 12.80 0.29 29.49
C ILE A 254 11.59 0.49 30.40
N GLU A 255 11.80 0.68 31.70
CA GLU A 255 10.71 0.87 32.66
C GLU A 255 9.86 2.09 32.30
N ARG A 256 10.50 3.22 32.00
CA ARG A 256 9.80 4.45 31.59
C ARG A 256 9.04 4.25 30.27
N ALA A 257 9.68 3.64 29.28
CA ALA A 257 9.05 3.35 28.00
C ALA A 257 7.81 2.44 28.17
N TYR A 258 7.89 1.41 29.01
CA TYR A 258 6.77 0.53 29.28
C TYR A 258 5.59 1.22 29.97
N ARG A 259 5.84 2.23 30.82
CA ARG A 259 4.74 3.04 31.37
C ARG A 259 3.96 3.76 30.28
N TYR A 260 4.62 4.21 29.21
CA TYR A 260 3.94 4.83 28.06
C TYR A 260 3.24 3.79 27.17
N ILE A 261 3.89 2.66 26.86
CA ILE A 261 3.30 1.56 26.09
C ILE A 261 2.05 1.01 26.78
N SER A 262 2.10 0.82 28.10
CA SER A 262 0.94 0.36 28.89
C SER A 262 -0.24 1.33 28.82
N LYS A 263 0.02 2.64 28.92
CA LYS A 263 -1.03 3.66 28.74
C LYS A 263 -1.57 3.67 27.32
N ALA A 264 -0.71 3.51 26.32
CA ALA A 264 -1.11 3.39 24.92
C ALA A 264 -2.06 2.19 24.72
N ASP A 265 -1.72 1.03 25.28
CA ASP A 265 -2.54 -0.19 25.19
C ASP A 265 -3.95 -0.01 25.81
N ILE A 266 -4.06 0.74 26.91
CA ILE A 266 -5.38 1.10 27.48
C ILE A 266 -6.22 1.90 26.47
N PHE A 267 -5.62 2.86 25.75
CA PHE A 267 -6.33 3.60 24.71
C PHE A 267 -6.66 2.71 23.51
N LEU A 268 -5.80 1.78 23.15
CA LEU A 268 -6.07 0.78 22.11
C LEU A 268 -7.31 -0.05 22.47
N GLY A 269 -7.38 -0.56 23.71
CA GLY A 269 -8.55 -1.26 24.23
C GLY A 269 -9.83 -0.41 24.24
N ARG A 270 -9.73 0.90 24.52
CA ARG A 270 -10.88 1.81 24.42
C ARG A 270 -11.34 2.03 22.98
N ILE A 271 -10.40 2.14 22.03
CA ILE A 271 -10.69 2.29 20.60
C ILE A 271 -11.42 1.05 20.10
N THR A 272 -10.90 -0.14 20.39
CA THR A 272 -11.49 -1.40 19.93
C THR A 272 -12.88 -1.64 20.53
N ASN A 273 -13.05 -1.41 21.83
CA ASN A 273 -14.33 -1.63 22.51
C ASN A 273 -15.40 -0.60 22.16
N ARG A 274 -15.02 0.68 21.97
CA ARG A 274 -15.98 1.77 21.71
C ARG A 274 -16.10 2.15 20.24
N GLN A 275 -15.25 1.58 19.37
CA GLN A 275 -15.13 1.97 17.96
C GLN A 275 -14.91 3.49 17.76
N TYR A 276 -14.30 4.15 18.75
CA TYR A 276 -14.08 5.59 18.74
C TYR A 276 -12.64 5.93 18.37
N TRP A 277 -12.41 6.18 17.08
CA TRP A 277 -11.09 6.46 16.51
C TRP A 277 -10.51 7.83 16.92
N GLY A 278 -11.30 8.71 17.54
CA GLY A 278 -10.81 9.98 18.06
C GLY A 278 -9.70 9.84 19.11
N PHE A 279 -9.64 8.69 19.79
CA PHE A 279 -8.59 8.38 20.77
C PHE A 279 -7.22 8.10 20.17
N LEU A 280 -7.09 7.97 18.84
CA LEU A 280 -5.78 7.88 18.18
C LEU A 280 -4.88 9.07 18.52
N ARG A 281 -5.47 10.25 18.79
CA ARG A 281 -4.74 11.45 19.23
C ARG A 281 -3.97 11.26 20.55
N TYR A 282 -4.37 10.30 21.39
CA TYR A 282 -3.70 9.96 22.63
C TYR A 282 -2.81 8.73 22.46
N LEU A 283 -3.30 7.71 21.74
CA LEU A 283 -2.56 6.48 21.47
C LEU A 283 -1.21 6.77 20.78
N ILE A 284 -1.25 7.50 19.66
CA ILE A 284 -0.07 7.70 18.80
C ILE A 284 1.05 8.41 19.57
N PRO A 285 0.83 9.57 20.24
CA PRO A 285 1.89 10.23 21.00
C PRO A 285 2.43 9.39 22.16
N LEU A 286 1.61 8.57 22.81
CA LEU A 286 2.06 7.71 23.90
C LEU A 286 3.00 6.62 23.38
N MET A 287 2.61 5.90 22.32
CA MET A 287 3.41 4.77 21.81
C MET A 287 4.65 5.19 21.02
N SER A 288 4.62 6.35 20.34
CA SER A 288 5.79 6.87 19.61
C SER A 288 6.59 7.85 20.47
N GLY A 289 6.06 9.07 20.63
CA GLY A 289 6.74 10.17 21.30
C GLY A 289 7.11 9.87 22.75
N GLY A 290 6.20 9.26 23.53
CA GLY A 290 6.44 8.86 24.92
C GLY A 290 7.57 7.83 25.05
N VAL A 291 7.61 6.83 24.16
CA VAL A 291 8.70 5.87 24.08
C VAL A 291 9.99 6.57 23.64
N ASN A 292 9.92 7.49 22.69
CA ASN A 292 11.07 8.23 22.17
C ASN A 292 11.79 9.02 23.26
N ILE A 293 11.06 9.76 24.10
CA ILE A 293 11.64 10.59 25.18
C ILE A 293 12.12 9.79 26.39
N SER A 294 11.79 8.49 26.47
CA SER A 294 12.14 7.66 27.62
C SER A 294 13.64 7.31 27.70
N LYS A 295 14.41 7.57 26.62
CA LYS A 295 15.85 7.28 26.55
C LYS A 295 16.71 8.38 27.17
N SER A 296 17.63 7.98 28.03
CA SER A 296 18.52 8.92 28.75
C SER A 296 19.80 9.21 27.98
N GLU A 297 20.34 8.22 27.28
CA GLU A 297 21.62 8.29 26.55
C GLU A 297 21.47 7.86 25.09
N GLY A 298 22.57 7.81 24.34
CA GLY A 298 22.63 7.17 23.04
C GLY A 298 22.34 5.66 23.17
N VAL A 299 21.55 5.14 22.24
CA VAL A 299 21.19 3.72 22.18
C VAL A 299 22.05 3.00 21.14
N ASN A 300 22.43 1.76 21.43
CA ASN A 300 23.13 0.92 20.47
C ASN A 300 22.12 0.30 19.52
N PHE A 301 22.32 0.51 18.22
CA PHE A 301 21.47 -0.11 17.22
C PHE A 301 21.60 -1.63 17.25
N THR A 302 20.46 -2.32 17.32
CA THR A 302 20.35 -3.76 17.13
C THR A 302 19.34 -4.04 16.03
N MET A 303 19.55 -5.13 15.29
CA MET A 303 18.66 -5.51 14.19
C MET A 303 17.24 -5.78 14.72
N TYR A 304 16.24 -5.15 14.12
CA TYR A 304 14.85 -5.30 14.51
C TYR A 304 14.33 -6.71 14.20
N LYS A 305 13.51 -7.23 15.11
CA LYS A 305 12.83 -8.51 14.98
C LYS A 305 11.32 -8.33 14.81
N PHE A 306 10.74 -9.24 14.05
CA PHE A 306 9.30 -9.33 13.89
C PHE A 306 8.63 -9.69 15.23
N PRO A 307 7.44 -9.13 15.55
CA PRO A 307 6.75 -9.39 16.81
C PRO A 307 6.45 -10.87 17.01
N SER A 308 7.03 -11.44 18.06
CA SER A 308 6.83 -12.84 18.43
C SER A 308 5.37 -13.12 18.83
N TYR A 309 4.68 -12.13 19.37
CA TYR A 309 3.27 -12.22 19.75
C TYR A 309 2.36 -12.57 18.56
N ILE A 310 2.56 -11.94 17.40
CA ILE A 310 1.76 -12.20 16.19
C ILE A 310 1.94 -13.66 15.74
N ILE A 311 3.19 -14.15 15.76
CA ILE A 311 3.52 -15.54 15.43
C ILE A 311 2.81 -16.49 16.40
N LYS A 312 2.90 -16.23 17.70
CA LYS A 312 2.29 -17.05 18.76
C LYS A 312 0.76 -17.08 18.65
N MET A 313 0.13 -15.94 18.35
CA MET A 313 -1.32 -15.87 18.16
C MET A 313 -1.80 -16.65 16.94
N SER A 314 -1.03 -16.65 15.85
CA SER A 314 -1.32 -17.47 14.67
C SER A 314 -1.18 -18.97 14.97
N GLN A 315 -0.06 -19.38 15.57
CA GLN A 315 0.22 -20.78 15.90
C GLN A 315 -0.83 -21.37 16.86
N THR A 316 -1.23 -20.60 17.88
CA THR A 316 -2.21 -21.06 18.88
C THR A 316 -3.66 -20.91 18.43
N LYS A 317 -3.94 -20.44 17.20
CA LYS A 317 -5.32 -20.19 16.74
C LYS A 317 -6.19 -21.44 16.75
N LYS A 318 -5.67 -22.56 16.24
CA LYS A 318 -6.38 -23.86 16.21
C LYS A 318 -6.65 -24.36 17.62
N GLU A 319 -5.62 -24.37 18.45
CA GLU A 319 -5.72 -24.75 19.86
C GLU A 319 -6.74 -23.90 20.63
N ARG A 320 -6.69 -22.58 20.48
CA ARG A 320 -7.65 -21.66 21.13
C ARG A 320 -9.09 -21.88 20.66
N ALA A 321 -9.28 -22.22 19.38
CA ALA A 321 -10.61 -22.56 18.87
C ALA A 321 -11.15 -23.85 19.50
N ILE A 322 -10.31 -24.88 19.66
CA ILE A 322 -10.66 -26.13 20.34
C ILE A 322 -11.01 -25.88 21.81
N LYS A 323 -10.13 -25.19 22.56
CA LYS A 323 -10.39 -24.79 23.96
C LYS A 323 -11.71 -24.03 24.11
N LYS A 324 -11.96 -23.06 23.23
CA LYS A 324 -13.21 -22.29 23.23
C LYS A 324 -14.43 -23.17 22.95
N SER A 325 -14.31 -24.17 22.08
CA SER A 325 -15.37 -25.15 21.80
C SER A 325 -15.66 -26.03 23.01
N ILE A 326 -14.61 -26.60 23.62
CA ILE A 326 -14.69 -27.38 24.87
C ILE A 326 -15.36 -26.55 25.97
N GLY A 327 -14.88 -25.33 26.20
CA GLY A 327 -15.46 -24.40 27.16
C GLY A 327 -16.94 -24.13 26.90
N LYS A 328 -17.36 -23.94 25.64
CA LYS A 328 -18.77 -23.72 25.29
C LYS A 328 -19.67 -24.91 25.63
N LYS A 329 -19.16 -26.15 25.51
CA LYS A 329 -19.89 -27.38 25.83
C LYS A 329 -19.92 -27.67 27.34
N LEU A 330 -18.79 -27.50 28.01
CA LEU A 330 -18.63 -27.83 29.42
C LEU A 330 -19.12 -26.75 30.39
N SER A 331 -18.95 -25.46 30.06
CA SER A 331 -19.35 -24.36 30.95
C SER A 331 -20.81 -24.42 31.39
N PRO A 332 -21.79 -24.69 30.51
CA PRO A 332 -23.20 -24.80 30.92
C PRO A 332 -23.48 -26.03 31.81
N LEU A 333 -22.79 -27.14 31.57
CA LEU A 333 -22.97 -28.40 32.30
C LEU A 333 -22.36 -28.37 33.70
N LEU A 334 -21.22 -27.69 33.83
CA LEU A 334 -20.43 -27.63 35.05
C LEU A 334 -20.64 -26.32 35.83
N HIS A 335 -21.46 -25.40 35.31
CA HIS A 335 -21.75 -24.09 35.90
C HIS A 335 -20.50 -23.26 36.23
N VAL A 336 -19.45 -23.37 35.41
CA VAL A 336 -18.19 -22.63 35.58
C VAL A 336 -17.81 -21.86 34.33
N SER A 337 -16.99 -20.81 34.48
CA SER A 337 -16.50 -20.02 33.35
C SER A 337 -15.59 -20.84 32.43
N GLY A 338 -15.52 -20.46 31.15
CA GLY A 338 -14.62 -21.11 30.19
C GLY A 338 -13.15 -21.05 30.61
N ARG A 339 -12.76 -20.02 31.39
CA ARG A 339 -11.42 -19.92 31.97
C ARG A 339 -11.13 -21.05 32.96
N ILE A 340 -12.07 -21.35 33.86
CA ILE A 340 -11.94 -22.46 34.82
C ILE A 340 -11.90 -23.79 34.08
N ILE A 341 -12.67 -23.93 33.00
CA ILE A 341 -12.60 -25.13 32.15
C ILE A 341 -11.18 -25.30 31.59
N ASP A 342 -10.60 -24.24 31.03
CA ASP A 342 -9.28 -24.26 30.41
C ASP A 342 -8.15 -24.51 31.43
N GLU A 343 -8.21 -23.86 32.61
CA GLU A 343 -7.16 -23.89 33.63
C GLU A 343 -7.23 -25.15 34.52
N GLU A 344 -8.42 -25.70 34.77
CA GLU A 344 -8.63 -26.76 35.77
C GLU A 344 -9.22 -28.05 35.17
N TYR A 345 -10.31 -27.97 34.39
CA TYR A 345 -11.01 -29.17 33.93
C TYR A 345 -10.34 -29.89 32.76
N ILE A 346 -9.74 -29.16 31.81
CA ILE A 346 -8.98 -29.80 30.72
C ILE A 346 -7.80 -30.63 31.28
N PRO A 347 -6.95 -30.09 32.19
CA PRO A 347 -5.92 -30.88 32.86
C PRO A 347 -6.47 -32.07 33.67
N LEU A 348 -7.62 -31.89 34.35
CA LEU A 348 -8.28 -32.96 35.09
C LEU A 348 -8.74 -34.10 34.17
N PHE A 349 -9.49 -33.79 33.11
CA PHE A 349 -9.96 -34.81 32.16
C PHE A 349 -8.81 -35.51 31.45
N ARG A 350 -7.72 -34.79 31.12
CA ARG A 350 -6.49 -35.39 30.61
C ARG A 350 -5.93 -36.44 31.55
N THR A 351 -5.88 -36.12 32.85
CA THR A 351 -5.37 -37.03 33.88
C THR A 351 -6.29 -38.24 34.07
N LEU A 352 -7.60 -38.03 34.06
CA LEU A 352 -8.59 -39.11 34.16
C LEU A 352 -8.54 -40.06 32.95
N LEU A 353 -8.39 -39.53 31.74
CA LEU A 353 -8.23 -40.33 30.52
C LEU A 353 -6.96 -41.18 30.57
N LYS A 354 -5.83 -40.58 30.95
CA LYS A 354 -4.55 -41.30 31.09
C LYS A 354 -4.60 -42.43 32.10
N ASN A 355 -5.34 -42.24 33.19
CA ASN A 355 -5.50 -43.23 34.26
C ASN A 355 -6.66 -44.22 34.02
N GLY A 356 -7.32 -44.16 32.86
CA GLY A 356 -8.45 -45.03 32.53
C GLY A 356 -9.68 -44.85 33.44
N LYS A 357 -9.79 -43.72 34.14
CA LYS A 357 -10.90 -43.41 35.07
C LYS A 357 -12.12 -42.83 34.35
N ILE A 358 -11.93 -42.36 33.12
CA ILE A 358 -12.99 -41.93 32.22
C ILE A 358 -12.66 -42.46 30.82
N SER A 359 -13.64 -42.96 30.09
CA SER A 359 -13.45 -43.41 28.71
C SER A 359 -13.69 -42.28 27.72
N ARG A 360 -13.22 -42.45 26.48
CA ARG A 360 -13.55 -41.52 25.38
C ARG A 360 -15.06 -41.47 25.12
N LEU A 361 -15.74 -42.62 25.19
CA LEU A 361 -17.19 -42.72 25.03
C LEU A 361 -17.93 -41.91 26.10
N ASP A 362 -17.48 -41.96 27.35
CA ASP A 362 -18.07 -41.13 28.43
C ASP A 362 -17.98 -39.63 28.13
N LEU A 363 -16.88 -39.18 27.51
CA LEU A 363 -16.70 -37.78 27.13
C LEU A 363 -17.59 -37.35 25.96
N ILE A 364 -17.88 -38.26 25.04
CA ILE A 364 -18.81 -38.03 23.94
C ILE A 364 -20.24 -37.99 24.48
N ASP A 365 -20.64 -39.04 25.21
CA ASP A 365 -22.04 -39.26 25.59
C ASP A 365 -22.51 -38.30 26.68
N ARG A 366 -21.69 -38.01 27.70
CA ARG A 366 -22.07 -37.12 28.82
C ARG A 366 -21.83 -35.64 28.53
N TYR A 367 -20.76 -35.32 27.80
CA TYR A 367 -20.31 -33.94 27.64
C TYR A 367 -20.39 -33.43 26.19
N GLY A 368 -20.81 -34.27 25.25
CA GLY A 368 -20.98 -33.90 23.84
C GLY A 368 -19.68 -33.52 23.14
N LEU A 369 -18.52 -33.97 23.65
CA LEU A 369 -17.23 -33.64 23.07
C LEU A 369 -17.02 -34.39 21.75
N SER A 370 -16.38 -33.73 20.77
CA SER A 370 -16.00 -34.37 19.51
C SER A 370 -14.67 -35.10 19.63
N GLU A 371 -14.39 -36.03 18.71
CA GLU A 371 -13.10 -36.75 18.63
C GLU A 371 -11.89 -35.79 18.67
N ASP A 372 -11.89 -34.72 17.87
CA ASP A 372 -10.82 -33.70 17.87
C ASP A 372 -10.60 -33.01 19.23
N GLU A 373 -11.66 -32.84 20.02
CA GLU A 373 -11.59 -32.22 21.35
C GLU A 373 -11.04 -33.20 22.38
N ILE A 374 -11.45 -34.47 22.27
CA ILE A 374 -10.97 -35.56 23.12
C ILE A 374 -9.50 -35.87 22.84
N GLU A 375 -9.07 -35.83 21.57
CA GLU A 375 -7.68 -35.96 21.17
C GLU A 375 -6.83 -34.84 21.79
N TYR A 376 -7.31 -33.59 21.73
CA TYR A 376 -6.65 -32.45 22.37
C TYR A 376 -6.54 -32.59 23.90
N ILE A 377 -7.59 -33.09 24.56
CA ILE A 377 -7.57 -33.36 26.01
C ILE A 377 -6.61 -34.52 26.32
N GLY A 378 -6.59 -35.58 25.50
CA GLY A 378 -5.72 -36.74 25.68
C GLY A 378 -4.22 -36.40 25.68
N GLY A 379 -3.84 -35.38 24.92
CA GLY A 379 -2.48 -34.86 24.83
C GLY A 379 -1.69 -35.43 23.68
#